data_AF-A0A0E4C9S0-F1
#
_entry.id   AF-A0A0E4C9S0-F1
#
_cell.length_a   1.000
_cell.length_b   1.000
_cell.length_c   1.000
_cell.angle_alpha   90.00
_cell.angle_beta   90.00
_cell.angle_gamma   90.00
#
_symmetry.space_group_name_H-M   'P 1'
#
loop_
_entity.id
_entity.type
_entity.pdbx_description
1 polymer ?
#
loop_
_entity_poly.entity_id
_entity_poly.type
_entity_poly.pdbx_seq_one_letter_code
_entity_poly.pdbx_strand_id
1 'polypeptide(L)'
;MKKTVICFVLSLFFLSSLGTGAIASESTIDQDTMSIQIIDKGFIYPNMETLMKNVSTQITRQFKKEKQSLTKLMRTSSLKIGTDKTYTSADYGSAYYTVVNGTPDCQYTWGTTSGGYADAAIDVDMVTQNTRGTSWAWVGNRVSIQANDGLTQDSCRVDFDGWVKGSLYQTAYLTGSQVAVWAEIYDETDDELVVQYEDWYIQNQVTTINRAHDEGGTVTLKAGHVYQFRMVLYTEAYDLVGLGNITYADCYNGARGNDGLDYSSIILNW
;
A
#
# COMPACT_ATOMS: atom_id res chain seq x y z
N MET A 1 3.27 36.15 67.43
CA MET A 1 2.18 37.06 67.88
C MET A 1 1.08 37.00 66.83
N LYS A 2 -0.09 36.43 67.19
CA LYS A 2 -1.39 37.13 67.35
C LYS A 2 -2.04 37.49 65.98
N LYS A 3 -3.10 36.78 65.56
CA LYS A 3 -4.55 37.05 65.83
C LYS A 3 -5.05 38.17 64.90
N THR A 4 -6.20 38.19 64.20
CA THR A 4 -7.55 37.59 64.33
C THR A 4 -8.35 38.05 63.07
N VAL A 5 -9.12 37.20 62.35
CA VAL A 5 -10.61 37.01 62.33
C VAL A 5 -11.43 38.33 62.11
N ILE A 6 -12.42 38.48 61.20
CA ILE A 6 -13.87 38.12 61.24
C ILE A 6 -14.57 38.72 59.99
N CYS A 7 -15.23 37.91 59.13
CA CYS A 7 -16.70 37.68 58.90
C CYS A 7 -17.53 38.80 58.23
N PHE A 8 -18.34 38.48 57.20
CA PHE A 8 -19.81 38.22 57.28
C PHE A 8 -20.41 37.96 55.86
N VAL A 9 -20.93 36.76 55.52
CA VAL A 9 -22.31 36.18 55.56
C VAL A 9 -23.24 36.51 54.35
N LEU A 10 -23.97 35.45 53.94
CA LEU A 10 -25.31 35.30 53.29
C LEU A 10 -25.26 34.85 51.82
N SER A 11 -26.08 33.94 51.29
CA SER A 11 -27.03 32.91 51.78
C SER A 11 -27.59 32.24 50.50
N LEU A 12 -27.48 30.92 50.34
CA LEU A 12 -28.58 29.93 50.40
C LEU A 12 -29.67 30.05 49.32
N PHE A 13 -29.79 29.07 48.42
CA PHE A 13 -31.08 28.51 47.99
C PHE A 13 -30.89 27.10 47.40
N PHE A 14 -31.47 26.12 48.09
CA PHE A 14 -31.76 24.76 47.61
C PHE A 14 -32.94 24.81 46.64
N LEU A 15 -33.00 23.89 45.66
CA LEU A 15 -34.20 23.06 45.45
C LEU A 15 -33.90 21.81 44.60
N SER A 16 -34.09 20.65 45.25
CA SER A 16 -34.68 19.40 44.78
C SER A 16 -34.46 18.91 43.34
N SER A 17 -33.82 17.75 43.21
CA SER A 17 -34.48 16.53 42.72
C SER A 17 -33.49 15.36 42.77
N LEU A 18 -33.95 14.19 43.23
CA LEU A 18 -33.49 12.86 42.76
C LEU A 18 -34.35 11.81 43.47
N GLY A 19 -35.48 11.50 42.85
CA GLY A 19 -36.24 10.29 43.13
C GLY A 19 -35.57 9.11 42.45
N THR A 20 -35.25 8.11 43.27
CA THR A 20 -35.43 6.67 43.07
C THR A 20 -35.63 6.11 41.66
N GLY A 21 -34.81 5.09 41.35
CA GLY A 21 -35.33 3.76 41.03
C GLY A 21 -35.54 3.45 39.55
N ALA A 22 -34.67 2.61 39.01
CA ALA A 22 -34.89 1.89 37.77
C ALA A 22 -36.05 0.88 37.90
N ILE A 23 -36.94 0.82 36.91
CA ILE A 23 -37.64 -0.41 36.50
C ILE A 23 -37.82 -0.35 34.97
N ALA A 24 -37.41 -1.44 34.32
CA ALA A 24 -37.57 -1.70 32.89
C ALA A 24 -39.04 -2.00 32.53
N SER A 25 -39.46 -1.64 31.31
CA SER A 25 -40.46 -2.43 30.60
C SER A 25 -40.23 -2.33 29.09
N GLU A 26 -39.93 -3.50 28.52
CA GLU A 26 -40.17 -3.98 27.15
C GLU A 26 -40.67 -2.97 26.12
N SER A 27 -39.86 -2.78 25.07
CA SER A 27 -40.39 -2.48 23.74
C SER A 27 -39.98 -3.60 22.79
N THR A 28 -41.00 -4.33 22.37
CA THR A 28 -41.07 -5.25 21.22
C THR A 28 -40.17 -4.82 20.06
N ILE A 29 -39.31 -5.74 19.63
CA ILE A 29 -38.52 -5.61 18.40
C ILE A 29 -39.46 -5.86 17.23
N ASP A 30 -39.79 -4.79 16.51
CA ASP A 30 -40.37 -4.88 15.17
C ASP A 30 -39.22 -5.22 14.21
N GLN A 31 -39.29 -6.41 13.61
CA GLN A 31 -38.44 -6.79 12.48
C GLN A 31 -38.98 -6.11 11.22
N ASP A 32 -38.06 -5.66 10.36
CA ASP A 32 -38.27 -4.96 9.09
C ASP A 32 -38.58 -3.46 9.17
N THR A 33 -37.54 -2.62 9.17
CA THR A 33 -37.05 -2.00 7.92
C THR A 33 -35.78 -1.20 8.15
N MET A 34 -34.90 -1.26 7.14
CA MET A 34 -33.64 -0.54 6.97
C MET A 34 -33.54 0.83 7.64
N SER A 35 -32.61 0.94 8.59
CA SER A 35 -31.59 2.00 8.55
C SER A 35 -30.48 1.66 9.54
N ILE A 36 -29.70 0.63 9.21
CA ILE A 36 -28.33 0.51 9.71
C ILE A 36 -27.50 1.58 8.99
N GLN A 37 -27.78 2.85 9.29
CA GLN A 37 -26.74 3.87 9.29
C GLN A 37 -25.94 3.65 10.58
N ILE A 38 -25.15 2.57 10.62
CA ILE A 38 -24.04 2.52 11.57
C ILE A 38 -22.98 3.44 10.99
N ILE A 39 -23.10 4.68 11.44
CA ILE A 39 -22.13 5.77 11.45
C ILE A 39 -20.70 5.22 11.32
N ASP A 40 -20.19 5.33 10.10
CA ASP A 40 -18.89 5.85 9.70
C ASP A 40 -18.02 6.31 10.89
N LYS A 41 -17.32 5.37 11.53
CA LYS A 41 -16.17 5.70 12.37
C LYS A 41 -14.97 6.01 11.47
N GLY A 42 -15.01 7.17 10.80
CA GLY A 42 -13.83 8.00 10.49
C GLY A 42 -12.58 7.34 9.90
N PHE A 43 -12.69 6.21 9.20
CA PHE A 43 -11.58 5.68 8.42
C PHE A 43 -11.57 6.39 7.07
N ILE A 44 -10.77 7.45 6.99
CA ILE A 44 -10.46 8.09 5.72
C ILE A 44 -9.53 7.13 4.97
N TYR A 45 -10.09 6.40 4.01
CA TYR A 45 -9.28 5.67 3.03
C TYR A 45 -8.42 6.70 2.30
N PRO A 46 -7.09 6.52 2.23
CA PRO A 46 -6.32 7.30 1.28
C PRO A 46 -6.89 7.01 -0.10
N ASN A 47 -7.13 8.04 -0.90
CA ASN A 47 -7.39 7.80 -2.32
C ASN A 47 -6.17 7.10 -2.94
N MET A 48 -6.38 6.41 -4.06
CA MET A 48 -5.33 5.63 -4.73
C MET A 48 -4.07 6.48 -5.00
N GLU A 49 -4.24 7.73 -5.45
CA GLU A 49 -3.14 8.67 -5.67
C GLU A 49 -2.27 8.89 -4.41
N THR A 50 -2.90 9.16 -3.26
CA THR A 50 -2.19 9.36 -1.99
C THR A 50 -1.50 8.07 -1.53
N LEU A 51 -2.16 6.93 -1.70
CA LEU A 51 -1.60 5.62 -1.38
C LEU A 51 -0.35 5.33 -2.20
N MET A 52 -0.46 5.43 -3.53
CA MET A 52 0.64 5.21 -4.47
C MET A 52 1.84 6.07 -4.07
N LYS A 53 1.66 7.38 -3.93
CA LYS A 53 2.72 8.31 -3.56
C LYS A 53 3.41 7.97 -2.23
N ASN A 54 2.64 7.55 -1.23
CA ASN A 54 3.17 7.15 0.07
C ASN A 54 4.02 5.87 -0.02
N VAL A 55 3.58 4.89 -0.81
CA VAL A 55 4.33 3.65 -1.04
C VAL A 55 5.58 3.91 -1.87
N SER A 56 5.51 4.70 -2.96
CA SER A 56 6.68 5.07 -3.77
C SER A 56 7.76 5.77 -2.94
N THR A 57 7.35 6.65 -2.03
CA THR A 57 8.28 7.33 -1.11
C THR A 57 8.99 6.33 -0.20
N GLN A 58 8.28 5.31 0.28
CA GLN A 58 8.86 4.25 1.12
C GLN A 58 9.83 3.36 0.33
N ILE A 59 9.45 2.95 -0.88
CA ILE A 59 10.32 2.22 -1.82
C ILE A 59 11.64 2.98 -2.00
N THR A 60 11.57 4.27 -2.35
CA THR A 60 12.75 5.11 -2.57
C THR A 60 13.63 5.24 -1.33
N ARG A 61 13.04 5.49 -0.15
CA ARG A 61 13.81 5.59 1.11
C ARG A 61 14.56 4.30 1.40
N GLN A 62 13.92 3.18 1.15
CA GLN A 62 14.50 1.87 1.43
C GLN A 62 15.59 1.51 0.42
N PHE A 63 15.37 1.77 -0.86
CA PHE A 63 16.38 1.61 -1.90
C PHE A 63 17.66 2.39 -1.57
N LYS A 64 17.54 3.63 -1.08
CA LYS A 64 18.70 4.43 -0.65
C LYS A 64 19.46 3.78 0.50
N LYS A 65 18.76 3.23 1.50
CA LYS A 65 19.39 2.53 2.63
C LYS A 65 20.15 1.30 2.15
N GLU A 66 19.54 0.49 1.27
CA GLU A 66 20.17 -0.74 0.74
C GLU A 66 21.41 -0.44 -0.12
N LYS A 67 21.37 0.65 -0.91
CA LYS A 67 22.52 1.12 -1.68
C LYS A 67 23.68 1.55 -0.78
N GLN A 68 23.38 2.26 0.31
CA GLN A 68 24.39 2.71 1.28
C GLN A 68 25.04 1.55 2.03
N SER A 69 24.29 0.49 2.32
CA SER A 69 24.80 -0.67 3.05
C SER A 69 25.57 -1.66 2.17
N LEU A 70 25.72 -1.40 0.86
CA LEU A 70 26.41 -2.23 -0.16
C LEU A 70 25.99 -3.72 -0.16
N THR A 71 24.84 -4.04 0.45
CA THR A 71 24.55 -5.42 0.85
C THR A 71 23.95 -6.25 -0.29
N LYS A 72 23.57 -5.61 -1.40
CA LYS A 72 22.97 -6.27 -2.57
C LYS A 72 23.47 -5.66 -3.87
N LEU A 73 24.06 -6.50 -4.74
CA LEU A 73 24.48 -6.13 -6.09
C LEU A 73 23.23 -6.03 -6.98
N MET A 74 22.81 -4.80 -7.28
CA MET A 74 21.73 -4.54 -8.23
C MET A 74 22.29 -4.51 -9.65
N ARG A 75 21.75 -5.34 -10.54
CA ARG A 75 22.08 -5.27 -11.96
C ARG A 75 21.58 -3.93 -12.51
N THR A 76 22.39 -3.28 -13.33
CA THR A 76 22.01 -2.08 -14.06
C THR A 76 22.26 -2.32 -15.53
N SER A 77 21.20 -2.25 -16.31
CA SER A 77 21.31 -2.35 -17.77
C SER A 77 21.63 -0.97 -18.34
N SER A 78 22.41 -0.91 -19.42
CA SER A 78 22.63 0.34 -20.17
C SER A 78 21.84 0.29 -21.45
N LEU A 79 21.15 1.40 -21.77
CA LEU A 79 20.33 1.52 -22.96
C LEU A 79 20.56 2.88 -23.60
N LYS A 80 20.82 2.90 -24.90
CA LYS A 80 20.97 4.14 -25.65
C LYS A 80 19.59 4.68 -26.05
N ILE A 81 19.45 6.00 -26.02
CA ILE A 81 18.27 6.69 -26.56
C ILE A 81 18.02 6.23 -28.02
N GLY A 82 16.75 6.03 -28.39
CA GLY A 82 16.38 5.57 -29.73
C GLY A 82 16.59 4.07 -29.99
N THR A 83 16.83 3.27 -28.94
CA THR A 83 16.99 1.81 -29.07
C THR A 83 15.85 1.09 -28.36
N ASP A 84 14.98 0.43 -29.12
CA ASP A 84 13.92 -0.39 -28.55
C ASP A 84 14.49 -1.54 -27.71
N LYS A 85 13.83 -1.82 -26.58
CA LYS A 85 14.28 -2.85 -25.66
C LYS A 85 13.13 -3.45 -24.86
N THR A 86 13.05 -4.78 -24.90
CA THR A 86 12.27 -5.55 -23.95
C THR A 86 13.18 -6.15 -22.89
N TYR A 87 12.83 -5.93 -21.63
CA TYR A 87 13.36 -6.65 -20.48
C TYR A 87 12.36 -7.75 -20.12
N THR A 88 12.76 -9.02 -20.17
CA THR A 88 11.93 -10.19 -19.80
C THR A 88 12.34 -10.81 -18.47
N SER A 89 13.23 -10.11 -17.75
CA SER A 89 13.68 -10.48 -16.41
C SER A 89 13.81 -9.22 -15.59
N ALA A 90 13.23 -9.23 -14.40
CA ALA A 90 13.45 -8.18 -13.43
C ALA A 90 14.93 -8.15 -13.00
N ASP A 91 15.46 -6.97 -12.72
CA ASP A 91 16.78 -6.82 -12.10
C ASP A 91 16.69 -6.93 -10.57
N TYR A 92 15.55 -6.54 -9.99
CA TYR A 92 15.36 -6.46 -8.54
C TYR A 92 13.88 -6.41 -8.14
N GLY A 93 13.62 -6.74 -6.87
CA GLY A 93 12.38 -6.42 -6.19
C GLY A 93 12.47 -6.67 -4.68
N SER A 94 11.46 -6.24 -3.94
CA SER A 94 11.44 -6.32 -2.48
C SER A 94 10.02 -6.32 -1.96
N ALA A 95 9.80 -6.97 -0.81
CA ALA A 95 8.53 -6.95 -0.09
C ALA A 95 8.70 -6.51 1.36
N TYR A 96 7.67 -5.83 1.86
CA TYR A 96 7.62 -5.21 3.17
C TYR A 96 6.24 -5.41 3.75
N TYR A 97 6.16 -5.85 5.01
CA TYR A 97 4.90 -5.85 5.76
C TYR A 97 4.99 -4.89 6.95
N THR A 98 3.84 -4.36 7.35
CA THR A 98 3.61 -3.69 8.63
C THR A 98 2.37 -4.28 9.26
N VAL A 99 2.52 -4.96 10.39
CA VAL A 99 1.40 -5.30 11.28
C VAL A 99 1.50 -4.34 12.47
N VAL A 100 0.52 -3.42 12.59
CA VAL A 100 0.36 -2.45 13.69
C VAL A 100 1.45 -1.36 13.80
N ASN A 101 1.09 -0.12 13.44
CA ASN A 101 1.76 1.15 13.82
C ASN A 101 3.32 1.22 13.76
N GLY A 102 3.95 0.37 12.95
CA GLY A 102 5.40 0.29 12.76
C GLY A 102 5.88 0.99 11.50
N THR A 103 7.20 1.13 11.38
CA THR A 103 7.84 1.34 10.07
C THR A 103 7.86 0.00 9.35
N PRO A 104 7.53 -0.09 8.04
CA PRO A 104 7.57 -1.36 7.32
C PRO A 104 8.95 -2.00 7.42
N ASP A 105 8.99 -3.25 7.88
CA ASP A 105 10.22 -4.02 7.95
C ASP A 105 10.41 -4.80 6.64
N CYS A 106 11.62 -4.73 6.09
CA CYS A 106 12.00 -5.51 4.91
C CYS A 106 12.01 -7.00 5.28
N GLN A 107 11.14 -7.78 4.66
CA GLN A 107 11.03 -9.20 4.97
C GLN A 107 11.90 -10.04 4.06
N TYR A 108 11.86 -9.73 2.76
CA TYR A 108 12.62 -10.46 1.77
C TYR A 108 12.88 -9.58 0.55
N THR A 109 14.01 -9.85 -0.08
CA THR A 109 14.39 -9.26 -1.35
C THR A 109 14.85 -10.38 -2.25
N TRP A 110 14.42 -10.37 -3.49
CA TRP A 110 14.85 -11.34 -4.47
C TRP A 110 15.78 -10.66 -5.48
N GLY A 111 16.95 -11.27 -5.68
CA GLY A 111 17.76 -11.03 -6.88
C GLY A 111 17.28 -12.03 -7.92
N THR A 112 16.70 -11.55 -9.01
CA THR A 112 16.11 -12.42 -10.03
C THR A 112 17.10 -12.72 -11.13
N THR A 113 17.55 -13.97 -11.21
CA THR A 113 18.37 -14.49 -12.32
C THR A 113 17.51 -15.05 -13.47
N SER A 114 16.18 -15.17 -13.29
CA SER A 114 15.19 -15.53 -14.30
C SER A 114 13.76 -15.18 -13.83
N GLY A 115 12.98 -14.45 -14.63
CA GLY A 115 11.63 -13.96 -14.24
C GLY A 115 11.67 -12.96 -13.08
N GLY A 116 10.52 -12.57 -12.53
CA GLY A 116 10.43 -11.79 -11.31
C GLY A 116 9.02 -11.86 -10.75
N TYR A 117 8.86 -11.64 -9.46
CA TYR A 117 7.53 -11.57 -8.85
C TYR A 117 7.55 -10.49 -7.75
N ALA A 118 6.39 -10.00 -7.34
CA ALA A 118 6.21 -9.11 -6.20
C ALA A 118 5.04 -9.61 -5.37
N ASP A 119 5.33 -10.06 -4.15
CA ASP A 119 4.33 -10.62 -3.25
C ASP A 119 4.07 -9.69 -2.08
N ALA A 120 2.81 -9.38 -1.83
CA ALA A 120 2.39 -8.60 -0.68
C ALA A 120 1.18 -9.30 -0.06
N ALA A 121 1.30 -9.70 1.21
CA ALA A 121 0.19 -10.28 1.93
C ALA A 121 0.13 -9.74 3.34
N ILE A 122 -1.10 -9.64 3.82
CA ILE A 122 -1.36 -9.19 5.17
C ILE A 122 -2.58 -9.89 5.72
N ASP A 123 -2.36 -10.60 6.82
CA ASP A 123 -3.39 -11.26 7.62
C ASP A 123 -3.58 -10.51 8.93
N VAL A 124 -4.84 -10.18 9.20
CA VAL A 124 -5.28 -9.65 10.48
C VAL A 124 -6.16 -10.71 11.11
N ASP A 125 -5.52 -11.59 11.89
CA ASP A 125 -6.14 -12.56 12.78
C ASP A 125 -5.84 -12.17 14.23
N MET A 126 -6.69 -11.32 14.82
CA MET A 126 -6.53 -10.95 16.23
C MET A 126 -7.85 -10.85 16.99
N VAL A 127 -7.81 -11.36 18.22
CA VAL A 127 -8.83 -11.25 19.27
C VAL A 127 -8.97 -9.80 19.80
N THR A 128 -8.16 -8.86 19.30
CA THR A 128 -8.12 -7.46 19.75
C THR A 128 -8.77 -6.51 18.75
N GLN A 129 -9.66 -5.65 19.24
CA GLN A 129 -10.37 -4.65 18.44
C GLN A 129 -9.41 -3.63 17.81
N ASN A 130 -9.71 -3.19 16.59
CA ASN A 130 -9.00 -2.14 15.84
C ASN A 130 -7.58 -2.53 15.38
N THR A 131 -7.45 -3.67 14.72
CA THR A 131 -6.18 -4.08 14.12
C THR A 131 -6.15 -3.69 12.65
N ARG A 132 -5.05 -3.08 12.19
CA ARG A 132 -4.79 -2.71 10.79
C ARG A 132 -3.39 -3.17 10.41
N GLY A 133 -3.28 -3.79 9.25
CA GLY A 133 -2.01 -4.17 8.66
C GLY A 133 -1.93 -3.74 7.20
N THR A 134 -0.72 -3.48 6.72
CA THR A 134 -0.44 -3.17 5.33
C THR A 134 0.79 -3.92 4.87
N SER A 135 0.83 -4.30 3.60
CA SER A 135 2.00 -4.87 2.96
C SER A 135 2.16 -4.27 1.58
N TRP A 136 3.41 -4.15 1.12
CA TRP A 136 3.69 -3.74 -0.25
C TRP A 136 4.94 -4.40 -0.77
N ALA A 137 4.94 -4.64 -2.07
CA ALA A 137 6.06 -5.19 -2.78
C ALA A 137 6.19 -4.57 -4.16
N TRP A 138 7.39 -4.64 -4.72
CA TRP A 138 7.65 -4.17 -6.07
C TRP A 138 8.68 -5.03 -6.76
N VAL A 139 8.63 -5.03 -8.10
CA VAL A 139 9.55 -5.74 -8.98
C VAL A 139 9.81 -4.92 -10.24
N GLY A 140 11.03 -4.95 -10.79
CA GLY A 140 11.35 -4.06 -11.89
C GLY A 140 12.78 -4.10 -12.41
N ASN A 141 13.13 -3.10 -13.24
CA ASN A 141 14.44 -2.95 -13.86
C ASN A 141 15.10 -1.62 -13.50
N ARG A 142 16.43 -1.63 -13.44
CA ARG A 142 17.26 -0.44 -13.28
C ARG A 142 18.05 -0.19 -14.56
N VAL A 143 17.75 0.91 -15.24
CA VAL A 143 18.33 1.20 -16.57
C VAL A 143 19.04 2.55 -16.55
N SER A 144 20.32 2.53 -16.92
CA SER A 144 21.10 3.73 -17.21
C SER A 144 20.93 4.12 -18.68
N ILE A 145 20.41 5.32 -18.91
CA ILE A 145 20.16 5.85 -20.26
C ILE A 145 21.40 6.56 -20.77
N GLN A 146 21.82 6.19 -21.98
CA GLN A 146 23.01 6.73 -22.64
C GLN A 146 22.61 7.59 -23.84
N ALA A 147 23.41 8.60 -24.13
CA ALA A 147 23.24 9.40 -25.33
C ALA A 147 23.41 8.53 -26.59
N ASN A 148 22.71 8.90 -27.66
CA ASN A 148 22.85 8.29 -28.98
C ASN A 148 22.91 9.39 -30.03
N ASP A 149 23.95 9.40 -30.85
CA ASP A 149 24.14 10.36 -31.96
C ASP A 149 23.83 11.84 -31.62
N GLY A 150 24.21 12.26 -30.40
CA GLY A 150 24.01 13.64 -29.92
C GLY A 150 22.64 13.91 -29.27
N LEU A 151 21.69 12.97 -29.29
CA LEU A 151 20.45 13.05 -28.53
C LEU A 151 20.74 12.87 -27.03
N THR A 152 20.31 13.85 -26.24
CA THR A 152 20.46 13.87 -24.78
C THR A 152 19.16 13.59 -24.03
N GLN A 153 18.03 13.61 -24.71
CA GLN A 153 16.73 13.17 -24.19
C GLN A 153 15.81 12.85 -25.36
N ASP A 154 14.87 11.93 -25.17
CA ASP A 154 13.81 11.67 -26.15
C ASP A 154 12.59 11.02 -25.49
N SER A 155 11.43 11.12 -26.15
CA SER A 155 10.20 10.45 -25.72
C SER A 155 10.27 8.96 -26.00
N CYS A 156 9.90 8.15 -25.02
CA CYS A 156 9.85 6.70 -25.12
C CYS A 156 8.48 6.25 -24.61
N ARG A 157 7.83 5.35 -25.33
CA ARG A 157 6.69 4.60 -24.82
C ARG A 157 7.21 3.44 -23.97
N VAL A 158 6.69 3.37 -22.75
CA VAL A 158 7.03 2.34 -21.78
C VAL A 158 5.76 1.59 -21.43
N ASP A 159 5.76 0.29 -21.69
CA ASP A 159 4.66 -0.62 -21.36
C ASP A 159 5.15 -1.65 -20.32
N PHE A 160 4.33 -1.94 -19.32
CA PHE A 160 4.60 -2.85 -18.21
C PHE A 160 3.67 -4.05 -18.29
N ASP A 161 4.25 -5.25 -18.44
CA ASP A 161 3.49 -6.48 -18.54
C ASP A 161 3.72 -7.38 -17.33
N GLY A 162 2.62 -7.85 -16.76
CA GLY A 162 2.63 -8.80 -15.66
C GLY A 162 1.34 -9.59 -15.55
N TRP A 163 1.32 -10.48 -14.57
CA TRP A 163 0.13 -11.22 -14.20
C TRP A 163 -0.10 -11.14 -12.71
N VAL A 164 -1.30 -10.76 -12.29
CA VAL A 164 -1.64 -10.64 -10.87
C VAL A 164 -2.60 -11.75 -10.47
N LYS A 165 -2.24 -12.46 -9.41
CA LYS A 165 -3.09 -13.44 -8.73
C LYS A 165 -3.17 -13.14 -7.24
N GLY A 166 -4.32 -13.45 -6.64
CA GLY A 166 -4.49 -13.28 -5.22
C GLY A 166 -5.93 -13.45 -4.77
N SER A 167 -6.19 -13.13 -3.52
CA SER A 167 -7.52 -13.18 -2.96
C SER A 167 -7.74 -12.10 -1.89
N LEU A 168 -8.96 -11.59 -1.85
CA LEU A 168 -9.44 -10.76 -0.76
C LEU A 168 -10.48 -11.57 0.01
N TYR A 169 -10.32 -11.65 1.32
CA TYR A 169 -11.23 -12.35 2.20
C TYR A 169 -11.56 -11.52 3.43
N GLN A 170 -12.84 -11.52 3.82
CA GLN A 170 -13.34 -10.83 5.01
C GLN A 170 -14.53 -11.63 5.58
N THR A 171 -14.54 -11.87 6.90
CA THR A 171 -15.62 -12.66 7.55
C THR A 171 -16.83 -11.82 7.97
N ALA A 172 -16.72 -10.49 8.04
CA ALA A 172 -17.79 -9.61 8.54
C ALA A 172 -17.94 -8.28 7.77
N TYR A 173 -19.09 -7.62 7.93
CA TYR A 173 -19.35 -6.31 7.30
C TYR A 173 -18.50 -5.16 7.87
N LEU A 174 -17.87 -5.37 9.03
CA LEU A 174 -17.04 -4.37 9.74
C LEU A 174 -15.54 -4.71 9.67
N THR A 175 -15.16 -5.60 8.77
CA THR A 175 -13.79 -5.90 8.35
C THR A 175 -13.59 -5.44 6.92
N GLY A 176 -12.36 -5.14 6.51
CA GLY A 176 -12.09 -4.78 5.13
C GLY A 176 -10.70 -5.13 4.66
N SER A 177 -10.62 -5.41 3.36
CA SER A 177 -9.40 -5.78 2.65
C SER A 177 -9.27 -4.92 1.41
N GLN A 178 -8.03 -4.61 1.03
CA GLN A 178 -7.75 -3.79 -0.14
C GLN A 178 -6.53 -4.32 -0.88
N VAL A 179 -6.58 -4.21 -2.21
CA VAL A 179 -5.45 -4.50 -3.08
C VAL A 179 -5.35 -3.41 -4.15
N ALA A 180 -4.15 -2.88 -4.32
CA ALA A 180 -3.82 -1.85 -5.30
C ALA A 180 -2.62 -2.29 -6.14
N VAL A 181 -2.71 -2.08 -7.45
CA VAL A 181 -1.64 -2.38 -8.41
C VAL A 181 -1.42 -1.17 -9.31
N TRP A 182 -0.15 -0.83 -9.54
CA TRP A 182 0.25 0.24 -10.44
C TRP A 182 1.67 0.01 -10.96
N ALA A 183 2.05 0.77 -11.98
CA ALA A 183 3.41 0.88 -12.45
C ALA A 183 3.96 2.29 -12.21
N GLU A 184 5.28 2.43 -12.04
CA GLU A 184 5.92 3.72 -11.85
C GLU A 184 7.33 3.76 -12.44
N ILE A 185 7.77 4.98 -12.80
CA ILE A 185 9.12 5.27 -13.24
C ILE A 185 9.73 6.30 -12.29
N TYR A 186 10.87 5.95 -11.70
CA TYR A 186 11.60 6.79 -10.77
C TYR A 186 12.98 7.14 -11.33
N ASP A 187 13.30 8.43 -11.41
CA ASP A 187 14.63 8.93 -11.77
C ASP A 187 15.51 8.93 -10.52
N GLU A 188 16.44 7.99 -10.46
CA GLU A 188 17.38 7.88 -9.35
C GLU A 188 18.45 8.98 -9.36
N THR A 189 18.77 9.52 -10.54
CA THR A 189 19.77 10.57 -10.67
C THR A 189 19.24 11.87 -10.07
N ASP A 190 17.98 12.22 -10.37
CA ASP A 190 17.34 13.46 -9.91
C ASP A 190 16.56 13.29 -8.59
N ASP A 191 16.45 12.05 -8.08
CA ASP A 191 15.70 11.72 -6.87
C ASP A 191 14.19 12.02 -6.97
N GLU A 192 13.62 11.75 -8.14
CA GLU A 192 12.28 12.20 -8.53
C GLU A 192 11.42 11.05 -9.06
N LEU A 193 10.15 11.03 -8.66
CA LEU A 193 9.14 10.17 -9.28
C LEU A 193 8.65 10.82 -10.57
N VAL A 194 8.93 10.19 -11.71
CA VAL A 194 8.67 10.77 -13.04
C VAL A 194 7.21 10.58 -13.45
N VAL A 195 6.69 9.37 -13.27
CA VAL A 195 5.31 9.02 -13.67
C VAL A 195 4.82 7.81 -12.89
N GLN A 196 3.49 7.74 -12.72
CA GLN A 196 2.75 6.59 -12.19
C GLN A 196 1.60 6.27 -13.13
N TYR A 197 1.36 4.98 -13.36
CA TYR A 197 0.27 4.43 -14.15
C TYR A 197 -0.57 3.54 -13.24
N GLU A 198 -1.74 4.03 -12.83
CA GLU A 198 -2.70 3.26 -12.04
C GLU A 198 -3.31 2.15 -12.91
N ASP A 199 -3.28 0.89 -12.43
CA ASP A 199 -3.95 -0.24 -13.10
C ASP A 199 -5.34 -0.47 -12.50
N TRP A 200 -5.39 -0.76 -11.20
CA TRP A 200 -6.66 -0.91 -10.47
C TRP A 200 -6.49 -0.91 -8.97
N TYR A 201 -7.64 -0.74 -8.32
CA TYR A 201 -7.79 -0.74 -6.88
C TYR A 201 -9.11 -1.42 -6.50
N ILE A 202 -9.03 -2.48 -5.70
CA ILE A 202 -10.19 -3.20 -5.17
C ILE A 202 -10.23 -2.97 -3.66
N GLN A 203 -11.41 -2.65 -3.13
CA GLN A 203 -11.65 -2.47 -1.70
C GLN A 203 -12.89 -3.25 -1.25
N ASN A 204 -12.83 -3.84 -0.06
CA ASN A 204 -13.96 -4.33 0.73
C ASN A 204 -14.86 -5.35 0.01
N GLN A 205 -14.28 -6.15 -0.87
CA GLN A 205 -14.97 -7.21 -1.61
C GLN A 205 -14.27 -8.55 -1.39
N VAL A 206 -15.04 -9.59 -1.04
CA VAL A 206 -14.53 -10.96 -1.08
C VAL A 206 -14.42 -11.37 -2.55
N THR A 207 -13.21 -11.58 -3.04
CA THR A 207 -12.98 -11.91 -4.44
C THR A 207 -11.67 -12.63 -4.65
N THR A 208 -11.57 -13.34 -5.76
CA THR A 208 -10.31 -13.87 -6.27
C THR A 208 -9.84 -12.98 -7.40
N ILE A 209 -8.56 -12.62 -7.37
CA ILE A 209 -7.89 -11.85 -8.42
C ILE A 209 -7.14 -12.82 -9.32
N ASN A 210 -7.36 -12.72 -10.62
CA ASN A 210 -6.60 -13.44 -11.63
C ASN A 210 -6.69 -12.67 -12.95
N ARG A 211 -5.79 -11.71 -13.16
CA ARG A 211 -5.84 -10.79 -14.32
C ARG A 211 -4.45 -10.40 -14.79
N ALA A 212 -4.37 -9.97 -16.05
CA ALA A 212 -3.19 -9.31 -16.58
C ALA A 212 -3.01 -7.92 -15.97
N HIS A 213 -1.75 -7.49 -15.94
CA HIS A 213 -1.29 -6.11 -15.75
C HIS A 213 -0.60 -5.69 -17.05
N ASP A 214 -1.08 -4.62 -17.69
CA ASP A 214 -0.62 -4.18 -19.02
C ASP A 214 -0.59 -2.63 -19.15
N GLU A 215 -0.26 -1.95 -18.05
CA GLU A 215 -0.27 -0.49 -17.99
C GLU A 215 0.98 0.15 -18.61
N GLY A 216 0.84 1.36 -19.15
CA GLY A 216 1.95 2.05 -19.80
C GLY A 216 1.64 3.43 -20.32
N GLY A 217 2.68 4.12 -20.79
CA GLY A 217 2.53 5.44 -21.38
C GLY A 217 3.82 6.02 -21.91
N THR A 218 3.77 7.28 -22.35
CA THR A 218 4.94 7.98 -22.90
C THR A 218 5.63 8.79 -21.80
N VAL A 219 6.96 8.69 -21.74
CA VAL A 219 7.82 9.44 -20.82
C VAL A 219 9.05 9.94 -21.56
N THR A 220 9.59 11.11 -21.18
CA THR A 220 10.86 11.58 -21.70
C THR A 220 12.01 11.05 -20.85
N LEU A 221 12.91 10.28 -21.46
CA LEU A 221 14.09 9.72 -20.81
C LEU A 221 15.34 10.51 -21.20
N LYS A 222 16.21 10.80 -20.24
CA LYS A 222 17.41 11.65 -20.40
C LYS A 222 18.70 10.84 -20.35
N ALA A 223 19.65 11.15 -21.22
CA ALA A 223 20.99 10.59 -21.19
C ALA A 223 21.73 11.00 -19.91
N GLY A 224 22.49 10.06 -19.33
CA GLY A 224 23.18 10.27 -18.05
C GLY A 224 22.31 9.99 -16.82
N HIS A 225 21.02 9.72 -17.01
CA HIS A 225 20.11 9.39 -15.92
C HIS A 225 20.03 7.88 -15.71
N VAL A 226 19.68 7.48 -14.49
CA VAL A 226 19.38 6.09 -14.14
C VAL A 226 17.95 6.02 -13.65
N TYR A 227 17.13 5.25 -14.36
CA TYR A 227 15.72 5.07 -14.04
C TYR A 227 15.45 3.72 -13.41
N GLN A 228 14.48 3.67 -12.50
CA GLN A 228 13.89 2.45 -11.99
C GLN A 228 12.47 2.34 -12.53
N PHE A 229 12.22 1.29 -13.29
CA PHE A 229 10.91 0.95 -13.83
C PHE A 229 10.33 -0.13 -12.93
N ARG A 230 9.22 0.16 -12.23
CA ARG A 230 8.71 -0.67 -11.14
C ARG A 230 7.24 -1.01 -11.38
N MET A 231 6.89 -2.28 -11.22
CA MET A 231 5.51 -2.71 -10.97
C MET A 231 5.34 -2.89 -9.47
N VAL A 232 4.26 -2.36 -8.92
CA VAL A 232 4.04 -2.26 -7.48
C VAL A 232 2.70 -2.87 -7.11
N LEU A 233 2.72 -3.61 -6.01
CA LEU A 233 1.57 -4.26 -5.41
C LEU A 233 1.46 -3.81 -3.96
N TYR A 234 0.26 -3.44 -3.55
CA TYR A 234 -0.08 -3.09 -2.18
C TYR A 234 -1.26 -3.91 -1.71
N THR A 235 -1.20 -4.36 -0.47
CA THR A 235 -2.31 -5.01 0.22
C THR A 235 -2.54 -4.40 1.60
N GLU A 236 -3.80 -4.37 2.03
CA GLU A 236 -4.23 -3.90 3.35
C GLU A 236 -5.35 -4.78 3.87
N ALA A 237 -5.33 -5.03 5.18
CA ALA A 237 -6.42 -5.70 5.89
C ALA A 237 -6.65 -5.04 7.26
N TYR A 238 -7.89 -5.06 7.74
CA TYR A 238 -8.23 -4.55 9.06
C TYR A 238 -9.47 -5.22 9.68
N ASP A 239 -9.48 -5.28 11.02
CA ASP A 239 -10.63 -5.68 11.85
C ASP A 239 -10.98 -4.56 12.85
N LEU A 240 -12.17 -3.97 12.68
CA LEU A 240 -12.67 -2.85 13.50
C LEU A 240 -13.44 -3.31 14.76
N VAL A 241 -13.72 -4.60 14.91
CA VAL A 241 -14.62 -5.11 15.96
C VAL A 241 -13.93 -6.07 16.91
N GLY A 242 -12.82 -6.69 16.48
CA GLY A 242 -12.02 -7.60 17.31
C GLY A 242 -12.84 -8.77 17.83
N LEU A 243 -13.60 -9.41 16.93
CA LEU A 243 -14.48 -10.53 17.27
C LEU A 243 -13.86 -11.89 16.88
N GLY A 244 -12.53 -11.95 16.66
CA GLY A 244 -11.89 -13.12 16.06
C GLY A 244 -12.26 -13.29 14.59
N ASN A 245 -12.42 -12.16 13.89
CA ASN A 245 -12.69 -12.15 12.46
C ASN A 245 -11.37 -12.26 11.69
N ILE A 246 -11.34 -13.08 10.64
CA ILE A 246 -10.18 -13.23 9.77
C ILE A 246 -10.36 -12.27 8.61
N THR A 247 -9.42 -11.34 8.45
CA THR A 247 -9.38 -10.45 7.28
C THR A 247 -8.03 -10.56 6.63
N TYR A 248 -8.04 -10.89 5.35
CA TYR A 248 -6.83 -11.20 4.62
C TYR A 248 -6.86 -10.58 3.24
N ALA A 249 -5.74 -9.97 2.87
CA ALA A 249 -5.44 -9.63 1.49
C ALA A 249 -4.20 -10.42 1.09
N ASP A 250 -4.43 -11.45 0.27
CA ASP A 250 -3.41 -12.34 -0.26
C ASP A 250 -2.96 -11.91 -1.64
N CYS A 251 -1.69 -11.63 -1.78
CA CYS A 251 -0.97 -11.78 -3.03
C CYS A 251 0.42 -12.35 -2.71
N TYR A 252 0.46 -13.47 -1.99
CA TYR A 252 1.62 -14.19 -1.48
C TYR A 252 1.35 -15.70 -1.47
N ASN A 253 2.01 -16.43 -2.37
CA ASN A 253 2.08 -17.88 -2.21
C ASN A 253 3.36 -18.24 -1.45
N GLY A 254 3.23 -18.99 -0.35
CA GLY A 254 4.36 -19.63 0.35
C GLY A 254 5.19 -20.58 -0.55
N ALA A 255 4.81 -20.77 -1.81
CA ALA A 255 5.59 -21.34 -2.90
C ALA A 255 5.63 -20.40 -4.11
N ARG A 256 6.74 -20.37 -4.86
CA ARG A 256 6.90 -19.55 -6.08
C ARG A 256 5.71 -19.68 -7.04
N GLY A 257 5.12 -18.54 -7.46
CA GLY A 257 4.38 -18.40 -8.73
C GLY A 257 2.91 -18.81 -8.75
N ASN A 258 2.12 -18.62 -7.68
CA ASN A 258 0.66 -18.74 -7.81
C ASN A 258 -0.17 -17.56 -7.26
N ASP A 259 0.35 -16.73 -6.37
CA ASP A 259 -0.31 -15.52 -5.85
C ASP A 259 0.76 -14.43 -5.69
N GLY A 260 0.47 -13.20 -6.10
CA GLY A 260 1.46 -12.13 -6.31
C GLY A 260 1.31 -11.41 -7.65
N LEU A 261 2.20 -10.47 -7.91
CA LEU A 261 2.41 -9.86 -9.23
C LEU A 261 3.61 -10.53 -9.90
N ASP A 262 3.37 -11.38 -10.88
CA ASP A 262 4.41 -12.01 -11.70
C ASP A 262 4.86 -11.04 -12.79
N TYR A 263 6.13 -10.65 -12.75
CA TYR A 263 6.78 -9.86 -13.79
C TYR A 263 6.86 -10.65 -15.10
N SER A 264 6.33 -10.10 -16.18
CA SER A 264 6.52 -10.64 -17.53
C SER A 264 7.55 -9.82 -18.32
N SER A 265 7.28 -8.53 -18.51
CA SER A 265 8.19 -7.64 -19.23
C SER A 265 8.06 -6.17 -18.89
N ILE A 266 9.12 -5.42 -19.19
CA ILE A 266 9.07 -3.97 -19.38
C ILE A 266 9.59 -3.68 -20.78
N ILE A 267 8.76 -3.03 -21.59
CA ILE A 267 9.03 -2.74 -23.00
C ILE A 267 9.26 -1.25 -23.15
N LEU A 268 10.41 -0.88 -23.73
CA LEU A 268 10.76 0.49 -24.09
C LEU A 268 10.78 0.59 -25.61
N ASN A 269 9.92 1.42 -26.17
CA ASN A 269 9.84 1.71 -27.60
C ASN A 269 10.09 3.21 -27.83
N TRP A 270 11.15 3.57 -28.55
CA TRP A 270 11.45 4.97 -28.89
C TRP A 270 10.83 5.36 -30.24
#